data_AF-A0A7M3M0D0-F1
#
_entry.id   AF-A0A7M3M0D0-F1
#
_cell.length_a   1.000
_cell.length_b   1.000
_cell.length_c   1.000
_cell.angle_alpha   90.00
_cell.angle_beta   90.00
_cell.angle_gamma   90.00
#
_symmetry.space_group_name_H-M   'P 1'
#
loop_
_entity.id
_entity.type
_entity.pdbx_description
1 polymer ?
#
loop_
_entity_poly.entity_id
_entity_poly.type
_entity_poly.pdbx_seq_one_letter_code
_entity_poly.pdbx_strand_id
1 'polypeptide(L)'
;MSTCDPPGATLPGAAEAEDDFGGALAVANLDRDGIDELIVGVGHEAVGTQADAGSYLWLAANHDGVLGGASFSQNSPGVAGTAEAGDRFGAAVATGDYNGDGYPDMAIGAPGEDAASGGVWFDATREEGTQPPTTSVTPARLGLTGAVEYGGTLGR
;
A
#
# COMPACT_ATOMS: atom_id res chain seq x y z
N MET A 1 23.01 13.89 1.02
CA MET A 1 23.24 13.61 -0.42
C MET A 1 22.56 12.27 -0.66
N SER A 2 21.47 12.11 -1.40
CA SER A 2 20.79 12.92 -2.42
C SER A 2 19.28 12.82 -2.21
N THR A 3 18.55 13.92 -2.35
CA THR A 3 17.08 13.92 -2.41
C THR A 3 16.69 13.43 -3.81
N CYS A 4 16.10 12.24 -3.91
CA CYS A 4 15.59 11.66 -5.15
C CYS A 4 14.31 12.36 -5.66
N ASP A 5 14.15 13.66 -5.42
CA ASP A 5 12.93 14.36 -5.78
C ASP A 5 13.09 15.03 -7.16
N PRO A 6 12.42 14.54 -8.21
CA PRO A 6 12.41 15.21 -9.49
C PRO A 6 11.70 16.57 -9.36
N PRO A 7 12.21 17.63 -9.99
CA PRO A 7 11.60 18.95 -9.90
C PRO A 7 10.18 18.93 -10.48
N GLY A 8 9.17 19.08 -9.63
CA GLY A 8 7.76 19.24 -10.01
C GLY A 8 6.79 18.21 -9.42
N ALA A 9 7.28 17.11 -8.84
CA ALA A 9 6.44 16.21 -8.04
C ALA A 9 6.43 16.68 -6.59
N THR A 10 5.27 16.63 -5.92
CA THR A 10 5.19 16.72 -4.45
C THR A 10 4.77 15.35 -3.95
N LEU A 11 5.73 14.45 -3.82
CA LEU A 11 5.45 13.13 -3.27
C LEU A 11 5.31 13.24 -1.74
N PRO A 12 4.25 12.67 -1.14
CA PRO A 12 4.09 12.63 0.31
C PRO A 12 5.11 11.68 0.95
N GLY A 13 5.67 12.10 2.09
CA GLY A 13 6.69 11.35 2.84
C GLY A 13 7.98 12.15 3.00
N ALA A 14 8.79 11.81 4.00
CA ALA A 14 10.16 12.32 4.10
C ALA A 14 11.08 11.35 3.37
N ALA A 15 12.00 11.84 2.54
CA ALA A 15 13.00 10.98 1.93
C ALA A 15 13.97 10.46 3.01
N GLU A 16 13.94 9.16 3.26
CA GLU A 16 14.81 8.50 4.23
C GLU A 16 15.71 7.49 3.51
N ALA A 17 16.91 7.26 4.03
CA ALA A 17 17.76 6.23 3.44
C ALA A 17 17.18 4.86 3.82
N GLU A 18 17.10 3.94 2.86
CA GLU A 18 16.77 2.53 3.08
C GLU A 18 15.28 2.22 3.36
N ASP A 19 14.36 3.15 3.06
CA ASP A 19 12.89 2.94 3.15
C ASP A 19 12.32 2.01 2.06
N ASP A 20 13.12 1.70 1.04
CA ASP A 20 12.74 0.94 -0.17
C ASP A 20 11.54 1.55 -0.92
N PHE A 21 11.51 2.88 -1.09
CA PHE A 21 10.56 3.51 -1.99
C PHE A 21 10.59 2.87 -3.38
N GLY A 22 9.45 2.33 -3.82
CA GLY A 22 9.35 1.59 -5.09
C GLY A 22 9.72 0.12 -5.00
N GLY A 23 9.79 -0.45 -3.79
CA GLY A 23 10.04 -1.87 -3.57
C GLY A 23 8.96 -2.80 -4.17
N ALA A 24 7.73 -2.30 -4.31
CA ALA A 24 6.63 -2.97 -5.01
C ALA A 24 5.81 -1.94 -5.82
N LEU A 25 5.29 -2.34 -6.98
CA LEU A 25 4.52 -1.46 -7.88
C LEU A 25 3.27 -2.18 -8.42
N ALA A 26 2.15 -1.47 -8.49
CA ALA A 26 0.93 -1.88 -9.19
C ALA A 26 0.27 -0.66 -9.86
N VAL A 27 -0.51 -0.91 -10.91
CA VAL A 27 -1.11 0.15 -11.73
C VAL A 27 -2.55 -0.22 -12.07
N ALA A 28 -3.48 0.72 -11.90
CA ALA A 28 -4.85 0.63 -12.40
C ALA A 28 -5.52 2.01 -12.33
N ASN A 29 -6.50 2.25 -13.21
CA ASN A 29 -7.44 3.37 -13.09
C ASN A 29 -8.43 3.12 -11.93
N LEU A 30 -7.94 3.30 -10.72
CA LEU A 30 -8.62 3.03 -9.44
C LEU A 30 -9.76 4.02 -9.20
N ASP A 31 -9.58 5.29 -9.54
CA ASP A 31 -10.63 6.30 -9.35
C ASP A 31 -11.56 6.49 -10.57
N ARG A 32 -11.24 5.81 -11.67
CA ARG A 32 -12.00 5.78 -12.93
C ARG A 32 -12.08 7.11 -13.68
N ASP A 33 -11.13 8.01 -13.48
CA ASP A 33 -11.07 9.27 -14.23
C ASP A 33 -10.54 9.11 -15.68
N GLY A 34 -9.99 7.94 -16.00
CA GLY A 34 -9.46 7.60 -17.32
C GLY A 34 -7.93 7.66 -17.43
N ILE A 35 -7.25 7.98 -16.34
CA ILE A 35 -5.81 7.88 -16.14
C ILE A 35 -5.55 6.71 -15.18
N ASP A 36 -4.44 6.00 -15.37
CA ASP A 36 -4.08 4.95 -14.42
C ASP A 36 -3.31 5.54 -13.23
N GLU A 37 -3.65 5.10 -12.02
CA GLU A 37 -2.95 5.42 -10.80
C GLU A 37 -1.78 4.44 -10.59
N LEU A 38 -0.68 4.97 -10.05
CA LEU A 38 0.47 4.18 -9.62
C LEU A 38 0.42 3.96 -8.11
N ILE A 39 0.39 2.70 -7.70
CA ILE A 39 0.55 2.29 -6.31
C ILE A 39 2.00 1.91 -6.08
N VAL A 40 2.62 2.53 -5.08
CA VAL A 40 4.04 2.36 -4.75
C VAL A 40 4.18 1.86 -3.32
N GLY A 41 4.67 0.64 -3.15
CA GLY A 41 5.00 0.08 -1.84
C GLY A 41 6.31 0.64 -1.28
N VAL A 42 6.32 0.91 0.03
CA VAL A 42 7.47 1.40 0.81
C VAL A 42 7.56 0.60 2.10
N GLY A 43 7.97 -0.67 1.97
CA GLY A 43 7.87 -1.65 3.05
C GLY A 43 8.81 -1.39 4.24
N HIS A 44 9.81 -0.53 4.12
CA HIS A 44 10.73 -0.21 5.22
C HIS A 44 10.53 1.22 5.76
N GLU A 45 9.39 1.85 5.43
CA GLU A 45 9.02 3.16 6.00
C GLU A 45 8.86 3.09 7.53
N ALA A 46 9.39 4.09 8.23
CA ALA A 46 9.13 4.27 9.65
C ALA A 46 7.81 5.02 9.88
N VAL A 47 6.91 4.47 10.69
CA VAL A 47 5.65 5.14 11.06
C VAL A 47 5.74 5.62 12.51
N GLY A 48 6.05 6.90 12.68
CA GLY A 48 6.30 7.49 14.00
C GLY A 48 7.57 6.91 14.63
N THR A 49 7.45 6.07 15.66
CA THR A 49 8.59 5.37 16.29
C THR A 49 8.71 3.91 15.89
N GLN A 50 7.83 3.42 15.01
CA GLN A 50 7.80 2.02 14.57
C GLN A 50 8.66 1.88 13.32
N ALA A 51 9.88 1.38 13.49
CA ALA A 51 10.79 1.08 12.38
C ALA A 51 10.21 -0.05 11.51
N ASP A 52 10.41 0.03 10.19
CA ASP A 52 9.96 -0.98 9.22
C ASP A 52 8.46 -1.30 9.30
N ALA A 53 7.65 -0.36 9.78
CA ALA A 53 6.20 -0.53 9.83
C ALA A 53 5.59 -0.52 8.41
N GLY A 54 6.17 0.29 7.52
CA GLY A 54 5.83 0.33 6.11
C GLY A 54 4.67 1.28 5.77
N SER A 55 4.62 1.65 4.49
CA SER A 55 3.56 2.44 3.88
C SER A 55 3.35 2.07 2.41
N TYR A 56 2.30 2.62 1.80
CA TYR A 56 2.20 2.70 0.34
C TYR A 56 1.78 4.11 -0.09
N LEU A 57 2.20 4.52 -1.28
CA LEU A 57 1.70 5.71 -1.94
C LEU A 57 0.67 5.34 -2.99
N TRP A 58 -0.36 6.17 -3.07
CA TRP A 58 -1.27 6.25 -4.20
C TRP A 58 -0.94 7.51 -4.96
N LEU A 59 -0.44 7.37 -6.19
CA LEU A 59 -0.06 8.47 -7.08
C LEU A 59 -0.97 8.52 -8.30
N ALA A 60 -1.64 9.65 -8.49
CA ALA A 60 -2.35 9.97 -9.73
C ALA A 60 -1.47 10.87 -10.61
N ALA A 61 -1.49 10.64 -11.91
CA ALA A 61 -0.88 11.55 -12.88
C ALA A 61 -1.92 12.56 -13.36
N ASN A 62 -1.53 13.82 -13.52
CA ASN A 62 -2.31 14.70 -14.38
C ASN A 62 -1.97 14.43 -15.86
N HIS A 63 -2.80 14.93 -16.78
CA HIS A 63 -2.58 14.77 -18.23
C HIS A 63 -1.26 15.41 -18.73
N ASP A 64 -0.58 16.22 -17.89
CA ASP A 64 0.72 16.80 -18.17
C ASP A 64 1.90 15.94 -17.64
N GLY A 65 1.62 14.77 -17.06
CA GLY A 65 2.61 13.81 -16.57
C GLY A 65 3.21 14.14 -15.20
N VAL A 66 2.61 15.07 -14.46
CA VAL A 66 3.00 15.38 -13.08
C VAL A 66 2.28 14.42 -12.13
N LEU A 67 3.04 13.74 -11.28
CA LEU A 67 2.51 12.87 -10.23
C LEU A 67 2.22 13.67 -8.96
N GLY A 68 1.04 13.41 -8.38
CA GLY A 68 0.65 13.87 -7.06
C GLY A 68 -0.17 12.80 -6.36
N GLY A 69 -0.25 12.83 -5.03
CA GLY A 69 -0.94 11.75 -4.33
C GLY A 69 -0.87 11.80 -2.82
N ALA A 70 -1.20 10.67 -2.21
CA ALA A 70 -1.24 10.47 -0.77
C ALA A 70 -0.40 9.24 -0.35
N SER A 71 0.15 9.28 0.86
CA SER A 71 0.81 8.14 1.50
C SER A 71 -0.08 7.59 2.61
N PHE A 72 -0.12 6.27 2.73
CA PHE A 72 -0.96 5.55 3.68
C PHE A 72 -0.14 4.52 4.45
N SER A 73 -0.36 4.47 5.76
CA SER A 73 0.11 3.42 6.66
C SER A 73 -1.07 2.79 7.41
N GLN A 74 -0.84 1.74 8.19
CA GLN A 74 -1.85 1.19 9.10
C GLN A 74 -2.36 2.21 10.14
N ASN A 75 -1.66 3.33 10.36
CA ASN A 75 -2.12 4.43 11.22
C ASN A 75 -2.96 5.49 10.48
N SER A 76 -3.08 5.41 9.15
CA SER A 76 -3.86 6.36 8.38
C SER A 76 -5.37 6.18 8.66
N PRO A 77 -6.17 7.26 8.70
CA PRO A 77 -7.60 7.15 8.89
C PRO A 77 -8.26 6.22 7.86
N GLY A 78 -9.08 5.29 8.35
CA GLY A 78 -9.79 4.32 7.50
C GLY A 78 -9.00 3.06 7.15
N VAL A 79 -7.68 3.03 7.35
CA VAL A 79 -6.91 1.79 7.23
C VAL A 79 -7.15 0.93 8.45
N ALA A 80 -7.44 -0.36 8.25
CA ALA A 80 -7.62 -1.30 9.36
C ALA A 80 -6.29 -1.55 10.10
N GLY A 81 -6.36 -1.75 11.42
CA GLY A 81 -5.20 -2.12 12.23
C GLY A 81 -4.45 -0.92 12.82
N THR A 82 -3.21 -1.14 13.21
CA THR A 82 -2.31 -0.13 13.77
C THR A 82 -0.89 -0.53 13.36
N ALA A 83 -0.05 0.44 13.02
CA ALA A 83 1.31 0.16 12.62
C ALA A 83 2.15 -0.35 13.80
N GLU A 84 2.80 -1.49 13.61
CA GLU A 84 3.76 -2.09 14.52
C GLU A 84 5.15 -2.15 13.86
N ALA A 85 6.19 -2.24 14.68
CA ALA A 85 7.54 -2.31 14.15
C ALA A 85 7.76 -3.63 13.41
N GLY A 86 8.19 -3.54 12.15
CA GLY A 86 8.47 -4.70 11.32
C GLY A 86 7.29 -5.25 10.53
N ASP A 87 6.09 -4.65 10.56
CA ASP A 87 4.92 -5.11 9.79
C ASP A 87 5.18 -5.15 8.28
N ARG A 88 5.99 -4.20 7.81
CA ARG A 88 6.35 -4.00 6.41
C ARG A 88 5.14 -3.86 5.51
N PHE A 89 4.15 -3.09 5.94
CA PHE A 89 3.00 -2.71 5.14
C PHE A 89 3.45 -2.09 3.81
N GLY A 90 2.90 -2.56 2.70
CA GLY A 90 3.36 -2.15 1.37
C GLY A 90 4.54 -2.96 0.81
N ALA A 91 5.01 -4.00 1.50
CA ALA A 91 6.05 -4.89 0.95
C ALA A 91 5.61 -5.64 -0.31
N ALA A 92 4.31 -5.78 -0.53
CA ALA A 92 3.72 -6.25 -1.79
C ALA A 92 2.47 -5.43 -2.09
N VAL A 93 2.22 -5.16 -3.38
CA VAL A 93 1.00 -4.47 -3.85
C VAL A 93 0.46 -5.16 -5.10
N ALA A 94 -0.86 -5.18 -5.26
CA ALA A 94 -1.52 -5.68 -6.46
C ALA A 94 -2.83 -4.93 -6.71
N THR A 95 -3.20 -4.80 -7.99
CA THR A 95 -4.43 -4.17 -8.44
C THR A 95 -5.15 -5.06 -9.47
N GLY A 96 -6.47 -4.96 -9.53
CA GLY A 96 -7.30 -5.66 -10.51
C GLY A 96 -8.76 -5.74 -10.09
N ASP A 97 -9.68 -5.94 -11.03
CA ASP A 97 -11.09 -6.19 -10.69
C ASP A 97 -11.26 -7.63 -10.18
N TYR A 98 -11.04 -7.83 -8.88
CA TYR A 98 -11.06 -9.15 -8.25
C TYR A 98 -12.47 -9.59 -7.86
N ASN A 99 -13.41 -8.65 -7.79
CA ASN A 99 -14.79 -8.89 -7.39
C ASN A 99 -15.78 -8.97 -8.58
N GLY A 100 -15.38 -8.48 -9.77
CA GLY A 100 -16.14 -8.54 -11.02
C GLY A 100 -17.18 -7.44 -11.21
N ASP A 101 -17.09 -6.32 -10.48
CA ASP A 101 -18.05 -5.21 -10.53
C ASP A 101 -17.66 -4.10 -11.53
N GLY A 102 -16.50 -4.24 -12.19
CA GLY A 102 -15.99 -3.27 -13.15
C GLY A 102 -15.24 -2.09 -12.52
N TYR A 103 -14.91 -2.16 -11.23
CA TYR A 103 -13.96 -1.27 -10.56
C TYR A 103 -12.67 -2.04 -10.27
N PRO A 104 -11.48 -1.49 -10.58
CA PRO A 104 -10.25 -2.11 -10.13
C PRO A 104 -10.17 -2.04 -8.60
N ASP A 105 -9.90 -3.18 -7.97
CA ASP A 105 -9.65 -3.31 -6.54
C ASP A 105 -8.13 -3.24 -6.26
N MET A 106 -7.76 -3.14 -4.98
CA MET A 106 -6.36 -3.12 -4.55
C MET A 106 -6.10 -4.03 -3.35
N ALA A 107 -4.92 -4.63 -3.33
CA ALA A 107 -4.39 -5.41 -2.21
C ALA A 107 -3.00 -4.92 -1.80
N ILE A 108 -2.77 -4.78 -0.49
CA ILE A 108 -1.50 -4.39 0.13
C ILE A 108 -1.06 -5.48 1.11
N GLY A 109 0.15 -5.98 0.97
CA GLY A 109 0.74 -6.99 1.85
C GLY A 109 1.53 -6.37 3.01
N ALA A 110 1.42 -6.96 4.19
CA ALA A 110 2.29 -6.69 5.35
C ALA A 110 2.76 -8.04 5.92
N PRO A 111 3.89 -8.59 5.45
CA PRO A 111 4.35 -9.91 5.85
C PRO A 111 4.81 -10.00 7.30
N GLY A 112 5.11 -8.87 7.95
CA GLY A 112 5.53 -8.84 9.34
C GLY A 112 4.39 -8.75 10.36
N GLU A 113 3.17 -8.46 9.92
CA GLU A 113 1.99 -8.31 10.79
C GLU A 113 1.81 -9.51 11.74
N ASP A 114 1.30 -9.25 12.94
CA ASP A 114 0.89 -10.28 13.91
C ASP A 114 2.04 -11.27 14.21
N ALA A 115 3.21 -10.73 14.58
CA ALA A 115 4.44 -11.49 14.87
C ALA A 115 4.92 -12.34 13.68
N ALA A 116 4.98 -11.73 12.50
CA ALA A 116 5.39 -12.35 11.23
C ALA A 116 4.44 -13.45 10.71
N SER A 117 3.21 -13.51 11.22
CA SER A 117 2.16 -14.33 10.60
C SER A 117 1.73 -13.72 9.25
N GLY A 118 1.83 -12.40 9.14
CA GLY A 118 1.56 -11.61 7.95
C GLY A 118 0.07 -11.33 7.73
N GLY A 119 -0.21 -10.41 6.81
CA GLY A 119 -1.57 -10.01 6.46
C GLY A 119 -1.68 -9.39 5.07
N VAL A 120 -2.92 -9.33 4.59
CA VAL A 120 -3.29 -8.61 3.37
C VAL A 120 -4.40 -7.62 3.68
N TRP A 121 -4.23 -6.38 3.28
CA TRP A 121 -5.24 -5.34 3.33
C TRP A 121 -5.86 -5.21 1.97
N PHE A 122 -7.17 -5.32 1.91
CA PHE A 122 -7.94 -5.34 0.68
C PHE A 122 -8.89 -4.14 0.66
N ASP A 123 -8.86 -3.41 -0.45
CA ASP A 123 -9.89 -2.45 -0.81
C ASP A 123 -10.69 -3.00 -1.98
N ALA A 124 -11.99 -3.18 -1.76
CA ALA A 124 -12.94 -3.41 -2.83
C ALA A 124 -13.49 -2.05 -3.25
N THR A 125 -12.91 -1.46 -4.29
CA THR A 125 -13.25 -0.11 -4.71
C THR A 125 -14.66 -0.12 -5.31
N ARG A 126 -15.56 0.75 -4.82
CA ARG A 126 -16.99 0.74 -5.21
C ARG A 126 -17.51 2.08 -5.74
N GLU A 127 -16.70 3.12 -5.64
CA GLU A 127 -17.03 4.47 -6.05
C GLU A 127 -15.76 5.20 -6.47
N GLU A 128 -15.93 6.29 -7.22
CA GLU A 128 -14.81 7.12 -7.68
C GLU A 128 -14.11 7.79 -6.49
N GLY A 129 -12.78 7.88 -6.54
CA GLY A 129 -11.95 8.61 -5.60
C GLY A 129 -11.05 7.77 -4.69
N THR A 130 -10.28 8.46 -3.85
CA THR A 130 -9.21 7.85 -3.05
C THR A 130 -9.72 7.14 -1.79
N GLN A 131 -9.78 5.81 -1.81
CA GLN A 131 -10.18 4.99 -0.65
C GLN A 131 -9.03 4.13 -0.11
N PRO A 132 -8.67 4.25 1.19
CA PRO A 132 -7.73 3.33 1.81
C PRO A 132 -8.38 1.96 2.08
N PRO A 133 -7.60 0.87 2.16
CA PRO A 133 -8.14 -0.45 2.44
C PRO A 133 -8.70 -0.54 3.85
N THR A 134 -10.00 -0.81 3.94
CA THR A 134 -10.76 -0.91 5.19
C THR A 134 -10.84 -2.34 5.74
N THR A 135 -10.47 -3.33 4.93
CA THR A 135 -10.51 -4.75 5.29
C THR A 135 -9.10 -5.29 5.41
N SER A 136 -8.80 -5.99 6.51
CA SER A 136 -7.59 -6.81 6.62
C SER A 136 -7.94 -8.29 6.76
N VAL A 137 -7.17 -9.11 6.06
CA VAL A 137 -7.22 -10.56 5.98
C VAL A 137 -5.93 -11.07 6.59
N THR A 138 -6.01 -11.53 7.84
CA THR A 138 -4.88 -12.10 8.58
C THR A 138 -5.17 -13.55 8.94
N PRO A 139 -4.15 -14.39 9.19
CA PRO A 139 -4.34 -15.76 9.65
C PRO A 139 -5.26 -15.87 10.87
N ALA A 140 -5.11 -14.95 11.83
CA ALA A 140 -5.95 -14.88 13.01
C ALA A 140 -7.43 -14.66 12.67
N ARG A 141 -7.73 -13.75 11.73
CA ARG A 141 -9.11 -13.49 11.27
C ARG A 141 -9.71 -14.64 10.47
N LEU A 142 -8.87 -15.44 9.81
CA LEU A 142 -9.29 -16.63 9.08
C LEU A 142 -9.36 -17.89 9.97
N GLY A 143 -9.00 -17.79 11.26
CA GLY A 143 -8.97 -18.95 12.17
C GLY A 143 -7.88 -19.96 11.83
N LEU A 144 -6.83 -19.55 11.11
CA LEU A 144 -5.73 -20.40 10.70
C LEU A 144 -4.70 -20.49 11.83
N THR A 145 -4.26 -21.70 12.14
CA THR A 145 -3.23 -21.97 13.16
C THR A 145 -1.98 -22.54 12.50
N GLY A 146 -0.80 -22.04 12.87
CA GLY A 146 0.49 -22.49 12.31
C GLY A 146 0.79 -21.99 10.89
N ALA A 147 0.13 -20.92 10.47
CA ALA A 147 0.34 -20.30 9.17
C ALA A 147 1.60 -19.40 9.26
N VAL A 148 2.59 -19.65 8.41
CA VAL A 148 3.97 -19.17 8.67
C VAL A 148 4.44 -17.98 7.84
N GLU A 149 3.63 -17.42 6.93
CA GLU A 149 3.90 -16.12 6.26
C GLU A 149 2.76 -15.81 5.26
N TYR A 150 2.09 -14.66 5.38
CA TYR A 150 1.08 -14.15 4.44
C TYR A 150 1.52 -12.78 3.91
N GLY A 151 0.99 -12.34 2.77
CA GLY A 151 1.22 -10.98 2.28
C GLY A 151 2.62 -10.70 1.71
N GLY A 152 3.55 -11.66 1.73
CA GLY A 152 4.89 -11.49 1.14
C GLY A 152 4.93 -11.54 -0.39
N THR A 153 3.86 -12.00 -1.05
CA THR A 153 3.72 -11.98 -2.52
C THR A 153 2.25 -11.84 -2.89
N LEU A 154 1.95 -10.89 -3.78
CA LEU A 154 0.64 -10.74 -4.41
C LEU A 154 0.81 -11.01 -5.92
N GLY A 155 -0.17 -11.67 -6.53
CA GLY A 155 -0.10 -12.19 -7.90
C GLY A 155 -0.02 -11.09 -8.98
N ARG A 156 0.44 -11.49 -10.18
CA ARG A 156 0.42 -10.70 -11.42
C ARG A 156 -0.68 -11.17 -12.34
#